data_AF-A0AAN6WV18-F1
#
_entry.id   AF-A0AAN6WV18-F1
#
_cell.length_a   1.000
_cell.length_b   1.000
_cell.length_c   1.000
_cell.angle_alpha   90.00
_cell.angle_beta   90.00
_cell.angle_gamma   90.00
#
_symmetry.space_group_name_H-M   'P 1'
#
loop_
_entity.id
_entity.type
_entity.pdbx_description
1 polymer ?
#
loop_
_entity_poly.entity_id
_entity_poly.type
_entity_poly.pdbx_seq_one_letter_code
_entity_poly.pdbx_strand_id
1 'polypeptide(L)'
;MSDKPKKRVLIVGAGAAGMSCAHHLAQHPDKFDVTLIEATNYCGGQAFSIPLDKEKHGASWLNQGVQGGSYIFHHTMTMFARQNHVANPVNLQVSFGKGDQFWTNVYPTKLLERHQGEIKRFYWMLKIIRWFEIFFMLLPIKVLMKLFFFSYEFANTVALPMVALFLGTGNATPEVPTIVLERLCTSPTYGMWFPADKQSIASNLPRMVVFPNFAEFYEDWRRDLVKRGVKVRLSTEVTEVVDRDQQKGVVVKLIKRTPREDGHNTSSAWAPEEERENADADAEDTVEGFDEIVLCCLADTSSRLLGKTASFHERRVLGSAKFSDDITITHHDTDYMRKHYENFFNPEQAVTSLSGVDQSARVNFAENNFRPMYYIKPYSEDLTKLEMCFDCTNYQAQFPPSVPFDKHVFQTIFLNKDRDRDLWTDHEIDESKIIRKDRWHQLCHSWTHFVFVVPWMWLLQGRKRTRFAGSWTMVNAHEVAVMSGIAAAVDLGASYPEDLARDQFALLCFRLYYLLVYGKWYSKPKGAETKGEEGEKWATGVYGSVYNGPGVAKEERQMWRMGERDKGQNGNANGKVNGNGVVHGGVSW
;
A
#
# COMPACT_ATOMS: atom_id res chain seq x y z
N MET A 1 -6.69 9.33 41.55
CA MET A 1 -7.16 9.52 40.15
C MET A 1 -7.00 11.00 39.84
N SER A 2 -6.25 11.36 38.79
CA SER A 2 -6.02 12.77 38.47
C SER A 2 -7.27 13.35 37.81
N ASP A 3 -7.83 14.39 38.40
CA ASP A 3 -9.08 15.08 38.05
C ASP A 3 -9.02 15.90 36.74
N LYS A 4 -8.14 15.52 35.81
CA LYS A 4 -7.98 16.23 34.53
C LYS A 4 -9.03 15.74 33.54
N PRO A 5 -9.78 16.64 32.88
CA PRO A 5 -10.73 16.24 31.85
C PRO A 5 -10.01 15.55 30.69
N LYS A 6 -10.64 14.52 30.13
CA LYS A 6 -10.14 13.82 28.95
C LYS A 6 -10.05 14.79 27.78
N LYS A 7 -8.95 14.72 27.04
CA LYS A 7 -8.76 15.51 25.83
C LYS A 7 -9.62 14.94 24.71
N ARG A 8 -10.51 15.75 24.14
CA ARG A 8 -11.37 15.38 23.00
C ARG A 8 -10.58 15.49 21.70
N VAL A 9 -10.40 14.38 21.01
CA VAL A 9 -9.60 14.30 19.78
C VAL A 9 -10.49 13.88 18.63
N LEU A 10 -10.51 14.70 17.56
CA LEU A 10 -11.10 14.35 16.29
C LEU A 10 -10.05 13.77 15.35
N ILE A 11 -10.32 12.61 14.77
CA ILE A 11 -9.51 11.98 13.73
C ILE A 11 -10.33 11.95 12.45
N VAL A 12 -9.79 12.55 11.38
CA VAL A 12 -10.49 12.71 10.10
C VAL A 12 -9.89 11.76 9.07
N GLY A 13 -10.66 10.74 8.68
CA GLY A 13 -10.28 9.67 7.77
C GLY A 13 -10.00 8.36 8.51
N ALA A 14 -10.72 7.29 8.17
CA ALA A 14 -10.59 5.95 8.75
C ALA A 14 -9.78 4.99 7.85
N GLY A 15 -8.80 5.52 7.11
CA GLY A 15 -7.73 4.72 6.50
C GLY A 15 -6.70 4.22 7.53
N ALA A 16 -5.68 3.49 7.08
CA ALA A 16 -4.64 2.90 7.94
C ALA A 16 -4.06 3.86 9.00
N ALA A 17 -3.80 5.12 8.65
CA ALA A 17 -3.26 6.12 9.56
C ALA A 17 -4.26 6.52 10.67
N GLY A 18 -5.53 6.76 10.32
CA GLY A 18 -6.56 7.15 11.29
C GLY A 18 -6.95 5.99 12.21
N MET A 19 -7.10 4.79 11.66
CA MET A 19 -7.33 3.57 12.43
C MET A 19 -6.19 3.33 13.43
N SER A 20 -4.94 3.49 12.99
CA SER A 20 -3.75 3.40 13.83
C SER A 20 -3.74 4.45 14.94
N CYS A 21 -4.00 5.73 14.61
CA CYS A 21 -4.06 6.80 15.60
C CYS A 21 -5.14 6.55 16.66
N ALA A 22 -6.35 6.20 16.22
CA ALA A 22 -7.49 5.91 17.10
C ALA A 22 -7.18 4.75 18.05
N HIS A 23 -6.59 3.66 17.53
CA HIS A 23 -6.22 2.49 18.33
C HIS A 23 -5.28 2.85 19.47
N HIS A 24 -4.24 3.64 19.18
CA HIS A 24 -3.22 3.96 20.17
C HIS A 24 -3.69 5.02 21.17
N LEU A 25 -4.57 5.94 20.78
CA LEU A 25 -5.23 6.83 21.75
C LEU A 25 -6.22 6.07 22.64
N ALA A 26 -6.95 5.10 22.09
CA ALA A 26 -7.93 4.29 22.82
C ALA A 26 -7.31 3.37 23.88
N GLN A 27 -6.00 3.13 23.83
CA GLN A 27 -5.25 2.44 24.89
C GLN A 27 -5.06 3.30 26.16
N HIS A 28 -5.42 4.59 26.10
CA HIS A 28 -5.36 5.53 27.23
C HIS A 28 -6.72 6.19 27.47
N PRO A 29 -7.76 5.41 27.83
CA PRO A 29 -9.13 5.91 27.98
C PRO A 29 -9.28 6.90 29.15
N ASP A 30 -8.30 6.99 30.05
CA ASP A 30 -8.21 7.99 31.11
C ASP A 30 -7.75 9.38 30.59
N LYS A 31 -7.11 9.43 29.42
CA LYS A 31 -6.54 10.66 28.86
C LYS A 31 -7.33 11.22 27.68
N PHE A 32 -8.00 10.37 26.89
CA PHE A 32 -8.58 10.77 25.61
C PHE A 32 -10.06 10.37 25.47
N ASP A 33 -10.84 11.25 24.83
CA ASP A 33 -12.15 10.96 24.26
C ASP A 33 -12.02 11.08 22.73
N VAL A 34 -12.10 9.95 22.03
CA VAL A 34 -11.71 9.85 20.61
C VAL A 34 -12.95 9.74 19.74
N THR A 35 -13.04 10.63 18.74
CA THR A 35 -14.00 10.53 17.64
C THR A 35 -13.25 10.31 16.33
N LEU A 36 -13.57 9.23 15.63
CA LEU A 36 -13.02 8.88 14.32
C LEU A 36 -14.13 9.01 13.29
N ILE A 37 -13.92 9.81 12.25
CA ILE A 37 -14.92 10.02 11.19
C ILE A 37 -14.36 9.64 9.82
N GLU A 38 -15.25 9.21 8.95
CA GLU A 38 -14.95 8.75 7.59
C GLU A 38 -16.06 9.18 6.63
N ALA A 39 -15.66 9.75 5.50
CA ALA A 39 -16.59 10.26 4.50
C ALA A 39 -17.31 9.12 3.75
N THR A 40 -16.66 7.98 3.59
CA THR A 40 -17.22 6.76 3.01
C THR A 40 -17.95 5.90 4.06
N ASN A 41 -18.65 4.85 3.61
CA ASN A 41 -19.40 3.97 4.50
C ASN A 41 -18.63 2.73 4.97
N TYR A 42 -17.30 2.76 4.92
CA TYR A 42 -16.42 1.67 5.36
C TYR A 42 -15.10 2.20 5.92
N CYS A 43 -14.32 1.38 6.61
CA CYS A 43 -12.96 1.73 7.06
C CYS A 43 -11.91 1.10 6.12
N GLY A 44 -10.77 1.76 5.96
CA GLY A 44 -9.64 1.27 5.16
C GLY A 44 -9.18 2.22 4.05
N GLY A 45 -10.07 3.11 3.59
CA GLY A 45 -9.77 4.07 2.52
C GLY A 45 -9.36 3.34 1.24
N GLN A 46 -8.14 3.58 0.75
CA GLN A 46 -7.60 2.93 -0.45
C GLN A 46 -7.29 1.43 -0.28
N ALA A 47 -7.46 0.87 0.91
CA ALA A 47 -7.26 -0.55 1.21
C ALA A 47 -8.62 -1.20 1.53
N PHE A 48 -9.22 -1.88 0.55
CA PHE A 48 -10.51 -2.55 0.69
C PHE A 48 -10.56 -3.83 -0.14
N SER A 49 -11.66 -4.58 -0.03
CA SER A 49 -11.87 -5.81 -0.79
C SER A 49 -13.23 -5.80 -1.48
N ILE A 50 -13.30 -6.43 -2.64
CA ILE A 50 -14.53 -6.61 -3.41
C ILE A 50 -14.94 -8.09 -3.44
N PRO A 51 -16.23 -8.40 -3.55
CA PRO A 51 -16.68 -9.78 -3.73
C PRO A 51 -16.27 -10.31 -5.11
N LEU A 52 -16.05 -11.63 -5.19
CA LEU A 52 -15.84 -12.38 -6.42
C LEU A 52 -16.73 -13.62 -6.46
N ASP A 53 -17.04 -14.08 -7.67
CA ASP A 53 -17.64 -15.40 -7.88
C ASP A 53 -16.58 -16.50 -7.65
N LYS A 54 -16.74 -17.23 -6.55
CA LYS A 54 -15.84 -18.31 -6.14
C LYS A 54 -15.87 -19.52 -7.06
N GLU A 55 -17.01 -19.85 -7.64
CA GLU A 55 -17.12 -21.00 -8.55
C GLU A 55 -16.43 -20.72 -9.88
N LYS A 56 -16.54 -19.47 -10.33
CA LYS A 56 -15.90 -18.99 -11.55
C LYS A 56 -14.39 -18.79 -11.36
N HIS A 57 -13.96 -18.09 -10.32
CA HIS A 57 -12.57 -17.60 -10.19
C HIS A 57 -11.73 -18.34 -9.14
N GLY A 58 -12.33 -19.20 -8.32
CA GLY A 58 -11.65 -19.94 -7.25
C GLY A 58 -11.50 -19.19 -5.92
N ALA A 59 -11.87 -17.91 -5.84
CA ALA A 59 -11.86 -17.10 -4.64
C ALA A 59 -13.14 -16.25 -4.53
N SER A 60 -13.60 -15.97 -3.31
CA SER A 60 -14.83 -15.19 -3.05
C SER A 60 -14.60 -13.70 -2.84
N TRP A 61 -13.34 -13.25 -2.83
CA TRP A 61 -12.98 -11.86 -2.61
C TRP A 61 -11.63 -11.51 -3.25
N LEU A 62 -11.42 -10.20 -3.46
CA LEU A 62 -10.18 -9.64 -4.01
C LEU A 62 -9.86 -8.29 -3.35
N ASN A 63 -8.62 -8.08 -2.91
CA ASN A 63 -8.19 -6.76 -2.45
C ASN A 63 -8.02 -5.77 -3.62
N GLN A 64 -8.49 -4.54 -3.41
CA GLN A 64 -8.35 -3.38 -4.29
C GLN A 64 -7.35 -2.37 -3.72
N GLY A 65 -6.61 -1.70 -4.61
CA GLY A 65 -5.60 -0.72 -4.24
C GLY A 65 -4.40 -1.39 -3.55
N VAL A 66 -4.38 -1.37 -2.22
CA VAL A 66 -3.32 -2.01 -1.45
C VAL A 66 -3.54 -3.53 -1.45
N GLN A 67 -2.49 -4.31 -1.77
CA GLN A 67 -2.60 -5.77 -1.84
C GLN A 67 -1.51 -6.52 -1.07
N GLY A 68 -0.35 -5.89 -0.86
CA GLY A 68 0.79 -6.52 -0.19
C GLY A 68 1.89 -5.53 0.15
N GLY A 69 2.99 -6.05 0.67
CA GLY A 69 4.12 -5.26 1.14
C GLY A 69 5.37 -6.09 1.39
N SER A 70 6.41 -5.42 1.87
CA SER A 70 7.67 -6.07 2.24
C SER A 70 7.61 -6.57 3.68
N TYR A 71 8.47 -7.55 3.99
CA TYR A 71 8.68 -8.04 5.36
C TYR A 71 9.19 -6.97 6.33
N ILE A 72 9.60 -5.78 5.85
CA ILE A 72 9.95 -4.64 6.71
C ILE A 72 8.73 -3.91 7.30
N PHE A 73 7.50 -4.33 6.98
CA PHE A 73 6.26 -3.68 7.44
C PHE A 73 5.84 -4.15 8.84
N HIS A 74 6.73 -3.98 9.82
CA HIS A 74 6.58 -4.52 11.17
C HIS A 74 5.36 -3.94 11.90
N HIS A 75 5.10 -2.63 11.76
CA HIS A 75 3.93 -2.00 12.40
C HIS A 75 2.63 -2.50 11.78
N THR A 76 2.58 -2.61 10.45
CA THR A 76 1.42 -3.10 9.71
C THR A 76 1.07 -4.53 10.08
N MET A 77 2.06 -5.44 10.00
CA MET A 77 1.83 -6.85 10.33
C MET A 77 1.48 -7.04 11.81
N THR A 78 2.05 -6.25 12.71
CA THR A 78 1.64 -6.26 14.12
C THR A 78 0.18 -5.83 14.29
N MET A 79 -0.29 -4.85 13.52
CA MET A 79 -1.71 -4.48 13.53
C MET A 79 -2.61 -5.59 12.98
N PHE A 80 -2.19 -6.33 11.95
CA PHE A 80 -2.93 -7.53 11.51
C PHE A 80 -3.06 -8.54 12.64
N ALA A 81 -1.96 -8.86 13.33
CA ALA A 81 -1.97 -9.81 14.43
C ALA A 81 -2.92 -9.40 15.56
N ARG A 82 -2.95 -8.10 15.91
CA ARG A 82 -3.84 -7.57 16.96
C ARG A 82 -5.33 -7.71 16.64
N GLN A 83 -5.67 -7.89 15.37
CA GLN A 83 -7.04 -8.13 14.90
C GLN A 83 -7.27 -9.59 14.50
N ASN A 84 -6.32 -10.50 14.78
CA ASN A 84 -6.35 -11.93 14.41
C ASN A 84 -6.26 -12.20 12.89
N HIS A 85 -5.61 -11.30 12.15
CA HIS A 85 -5.33 -11.46 10.74
C HIS A 85 -3.83 -11.68 10.49
N VAL A 86 -3.49 -12.29 9.36
CA VAL A 86 -2.09 -12.54 8.98
C VAL A 86 -1.82 -12.24 7.52
N ALA A 87 -0.66 -11.64 7.23
CA ALA A 87 -0.15 -11.53 5.87
C ALA A 87 0.45 -12.86 5.41
N ASN A 88 0.41 -13.17 4.11
CA ASN A 88 0.89 -14.44 3.55
C ASN A 88 2.14 -14.25 2.70
N PRO A 89 3.18 -15.10 2.82
CA PRO A 89 4.36 -15.05 1.96
C PRO A 89 4.00 -15.15 0.48
N VAL A 90 4.77 -14.47 -0.37
CA VAL A 90 4.76 -14.63 -1.84
C VAL A 90 6.15 -14.30 -2.41
N ASN A 91 6.54 -14.96 -3.50
CA ASN A 91 7.77 -14.67 -4.22
C ASN A 91 7.45 -14.05 -5.58
N LEU A 92 7.91 -12.82 -5.80
CA LEU A 92 7.46 -12.00 -6.91
C LEU A 92 8.03 -12.43 -8.27
N GLN A 93 7.15 -12.64 -9.24
CA GLN A 93 7.50 -12.81 -10.64
C GLN A 93 6.89 -11.68 -11.46
N VAL A 94 7.69 -11.04 -12.32
CA VAL A 94 7.29 -9.87 -13.09
C VAL A 94 7.57 -10.07 -14.58
N SER A 95 6.63 -9.65 -15.42
CA SER A 95 6.75 -9.61 -16.87
C SER A 95 6.83 -8.16 -17.34
N PHE A 96 7.87 -7.81 -18.11
CA PHE A 96 8.07 -6.46 -18.62
C PHE A 96 8.04 -6.49 -20.15
N GLY A 97 7.23 -5.62 -20.75
CA GLY A 97 7.06 -5.56 -22.20
C GLY A 97 6.45 -6.83 -22.80
N LYS A 98 6.51 -6.91 -24.13
CA LYS A 98 6.01 -8.04 -24.93
C LYS A 98 6.86 -8.19 -26.19
N GLY A 99 6.95 -9.39 -26.75
CA GLY A 99 7.66 -9.63 -28.02
C GLY A 99 9.15 -9.29 -27.93
N ASP A 100 9.70 -8.51 -28.86
CA ASP A 100 11.13 -8.13 -28.87
C ASP A 100 11.53 -7.25 -27.66
N GLN A 101 10.56 -6.62 -27.00
CA GLN A 101 10.77 -5.83 -25.79
C GLN A 101 10.52 -6.62 -24.49
N PHE A 102 10.26 -7.92 -24.59
CA PHE A 102 9.95 -8.73 -23.42
C PHE A 102 11.20 -9.06 -22.59
N TRP A 103 11.10 -8.87 -21.28
CA TRP A 103 12.03 -9.41 -20.29
C TRP A 103 11.36 -9.71 -18.95
N THR A 104 12.02 -10.49 -18.11
CA THR A 104 11.53 -10.88 -16.79
C THR A 104 12.68 -11.08 -15.80
N ASN A 105 12.38 -11.00 -14.50
CA ASN A 105 13.31 -11.40 -13.45
C ASN A 105 13.50 -12.93 -13.35
N VAL A 106 12.63 -13.73 -13.98
CA VAL A 106 12.65 -15.20 -13.82
C VAL A 106 13.72 -15.87 -14.69
N TYR A 107 13.77 -15.55 -15.99
CA TYR A 107 14.73 -16.10 -16.96
C TYR A 107 15.27 -15.00 -17.88
N PRO A 108 16.49 -15.17 -18.42
CA PRO A 108 17.07 -14.18 -19.33
C PRO A 108 16.39 -14.18 -20.71
N THR A 109 16.31 -13.00 -21.34
CA THR A 109 15.70 -12.82 -22.66
C THR A 109 16.64 -12.16 -23.66
N LYS A 110 16.31 -12.22 -24.96
CA LYS A 110 17.03 -11.55 -26.05
C LYS A 110 17.22 -10.06 -25.83
N LEU A 111 16.25 -9.36 -25.21
CA LEU A 111 16.39 -7.94 -24.87
C LEU A 111 17.55 -7.72 -23.87
N LEU A 112 17.62 -8.53 -22.82
CA LEU A 112 18.70 -8.45 -21.83
C LEU A 112 20.06 -8.85 -22.43
N GLU A 113 20.08 -9.78 -23.38
CA GLU A 113 21.28 -10.14 -24.14
C GLU A 113 21.78 -8.97 -25.00
N ARG A 114 20.89 -8.31 -25.74
CA ARG A 114 21.21 -7.13 -26.57
C ARG A 114 21.80 -5.98 -25.75
N HIS A 115 21.31 -5.77 -24.53
CA HIS A 115 21.76 -4.67 -23.65
C HIS A 115 22.83 -5.05 -22.61
N GLN A 116 23.56 -6.16 -22.77
CA GLN A 116 24.59 -6.59 -21.80
C GLN A 116 25.65 -5.52 -21.49
N GLY A 117 26.04 -4.70 -22.48
CA GLY A 117 26.97 -3.59 -22.25
C GLY A 117 26.39 -2.52 -21.32
N GLU A 118 25.10 -2.22 -21.46
CA GLU A 118 24.40 -1.24 -20.64
C GLU A 118 24.11 -1.79 -19.24
N ILE A 119 23.76 -3.07 -19.10
CA ILE A 119 23.58 -3.72 -17.78
C ILE A 119 24.88 -3.64 -16.95
N LYS A 120 26.04 -3.93 -17.56
CA LYS A 120 27.34 -3.77 -16.90
C LYS A 120 27.59 -2.33 -16.46
N ARG A 121 27.27 -1.36 -17.32
CA ARG A 121 27.40 0.06 -17.00
C ARG A 121 26.43 0.49 -15.90
N PHE A 122 25.20 -0.03 -15.89
CA PHE A 122 24.21 0.21 -14.84
C PHE A 122 24.69 -0.31 -13.50
N TYR A 123 25.21 -1.53 -13.44
CA TYR A 123 25.83 -2.09 -12.24
C TYR A 123 27.00 -1.23 -11.73
N TRP A 124 27.85 -0.71 -12.62
CA TRP A 124 28.91 0.23 -12.25
C TRP A 124 28.38 1.59 -11.79
N MET A 125 27.35 2.14 -12.45
CA MET A 125 26.68 3.37 -12.06
C MET A 125 26.16 3.26 -10.63
N LEU A 126 25.51 2.14 -10.26
CA LEU A 126 25.03 1.91 -8.89
C LEU A 126 26.14 2.03 -7.83
N LYS A 127 27.37 1.60 -8.14
CA LYS A 127 28.52 1.78 -7.24
C LYS A 127 28.94 3.24 -7.11
N ILE A 128 28.97 3.96 -8.23
CA ILE A 128 29.34 5.39 -8.27
C ILE A 128 28.33 6.21 -7.46
N ILE A 129 27.04 6.03 -7.71
CA ILE A 129 26.00 6.79 -6.98
C ILE A 129 25.99 6.44 -5.49
N ARG A 130 26.30 5.20 -5.10
CA ARG A 130 26.44 4.83 -3.68
C ARG A 130 27.60 5.57 -3.02
N TRP A 131 28.74 5.66 -3.69
CA TRP A 131 29.94 6.29 -3.13
C TRP A 131 29.82 7.82 -3.06
N PHE A 132 29.09 8.41 -4.01
CA PHE A 132 28.87 9.86 -4.13
C PHE A 132 27.43 10.27 -3.80
N GLU A 133 26.77 9.56 -2.89
CA GLU A 133 25.31 9.62 -2.64
C GLU A 133 24.76 11.03 -2.51
N ILE A 134 25.43 11.92 -1.78
CA ILE A 134 24.99 13.30 -1.53
C ILE A 134 24.77 14.09 -2.82
N PHE A 135 25.56 13.83 -3.87
CA PHE A 135 25.45 14.55 -5.14
C PHE A 135 24.32 14.03 -6.03
N PHE A 136 24.00 12.74 -5.91
CA PHE A 136 23.03 12.07 -6.78
C PHE A 136 21.66 11.91 -6.14
N MET A 137 21.55 11.92 -4.80
CA MET A 137 20.39 11.41 -4.08
C MET A 137 19.05 11.98 -4.56
N LEU A 138 18.98 13.30 -4.82
CA LEU A 138 17.75 13.99 -5.24
C LEU A 138 17.64 14.18 -6.77
N LEU A 139 18.64 13.74 -7.54
CA LEU A 139 18.64 13.86 -8.99
C LEU A 139 17.52 12.99 -9.57
N PRO A 140 16.64 13.52 -10.46
CA PRO A 140 15.64 12.71 -11.13
C PRO A 140 16.28 11.58 -11.95
N ILE A 141 15.72 10.37 -11.90
CA ILE A 141 16.30 9.20 -12.59
C ILE A 141 16.47 9.46 -14.09
N LYS A 142 15.56 10.19 -14.75
CA LYS A 142 15.69 10.52 -16.18
C LYS A 142 16.97 11.31 -16.49
N VAL A 143 17.44 12.15 -15.57
CA VAL A 143 18.68 12.92 -15.73
C VAL A 143 19.87 12.02 -15.48
N LEU A 144 19.79 11.14 -14.48
CA LEU A 144 20.80 10.13 -14.22
C LEU A 144 21.03 9.22 -15.45
N MET A 145 19.95 8.77 -16.09
CA MET A 145 20.05 7.92 -17.29
C MET A 145 20.84 8.61 -18.42
N LYS A 146 20.60 9.91 -18.63
CA LYS A 146 21.33 10.71 -19.63
C LYS A 146 22.79 10.93 -19.23
N LEU A 147 23.05 11.24 -17.96
CA LEU A 147 24.40 11.51 -17.44
C LEU A 147 25.34 10.30 -17.62
N PHE A 148 24.80 9.09 -17.53
CA PHE A 148 25.54 7.84 -17.72
C PHE A 148 25.40 7.25 -19.13
N PHE A 149 24.89 8.03 -20.09
CA PHE A 149 24.83 7.70 -21.52
C PHE A 149 24.06 6.41 -21.85
N PHE A 150 22.97 6.14 -21.14
CA PHE A 150 22.07 5.03 -21.46
C PHE A 150 21.27 5.31 -22.74
N SER A 151 21.05 4.26 -23.54
CA SER A 151 20.20 4.33 -24.72
C SER A 151 18.75 4.59 -24.34
N TYR A 152 18.00 5.18 -25.27
CA TYR A 152 16.56 5.41 -25.06
C TYR A 152 15.80 4.10 -24.85
N GLU A 153 16.14 3.05 -25.59
CA GLU A 153 15.55 1.71 -25.44
C GLU A 153 15.81 1.18 -24.02
N PHE A 154 17.07 1.04 -23.61
CA PHE A 154 17.41 0.50 -22.29
C PHE A 154 16.79 1.29 -21.12
N ALA A 155 16.82 2.62 -21.21
CA ALA A 155 16.26 3.47 -20.17
C ALA A 155 14.75 3.24 -19.98
N ASN A 156 14.01 3.08 -21.07
CA ASN A 156 12.54 3.07 -21.05
C ASN A 156 11.90 1.68 -21.13
N THR A 157 12.60 0.66 -21.62
CA THR A 157 12.09 -0.73 -21.63
C THR A 157 12.65 -1.57 -20.48
N VAL A 158 13.78 -1.19 -19.90
CA VAL A 158 14.47 -1.96 -18.86
C VAL A 158 14.59 -1.19 -17.53
N ALA A 159 15.32 -0.08 -17.49
CA ALA A 159 15.72 0.55 -16.23
C ALA A 159 14.58 1.29 -15.51
N LEU A 160 13.80 2.12 -16.20
CA LEU A 160 12.67 2.85 -15.60
C LEU A 160 11.48 1.93 -15.25
N PRO A 161 11.05 0.99 -16.12
CA PRO A 161 9.98 0.05 -15.77
C PRO A 161 10.24 -0.73 -14.48
N MET A 162 11.50 -1.11 -14.24
CA MET A 162 11.94 -1.79 -13.02
C MET A 162 11.65 -0.97 -11.75
N VAL A 163 11.62 0.36 -11.82
CA VAL A 163 11.32 1.26 -10.70
C VAL A 163 9.82 1.58 -10.62
N ALA A 164 9.14 1.67 -11.76
CA ALA A 164 7.71 2.04 -11.84
C ALA A 164 6.80 1.12 -11.04
N LEU A 165 7.14 -0.17 -11.02
CA LEU A 165 6.50 -1.19 -10.22
C LEU A 165 6.49 -0.85 -8.71
N PHE A 166 7.51 -0.13 -8.23
CA PHE A 166 7.70 0.14 -6.82
C PHE A 166 7.26 1.55 -6.46
N LEU A 167 6.61 1.62 -5.29
CA LEU A 167 5.91 2.80 -4.79
C LEU A 167 4.68 3.23 -5.63
N GLY A 168 4.30 2.48 -6.65
CA GLY A 168 3.20 2.85 -7.55
C GLY A 168 3.50 4.16 -8.30
N THR A 169 4.76 4.38 -8.66
CA THR A 169 5.19 5.66 -9.26
C THR A 169 4.69 5.83 -10.69
N GLY A 170 4.39 4.74 -11.38
CA GLY A 170 3.76 4.78 -12.70
C GLY A 170 4.47 5.71 -13.67
N ASN A 171 3.74 6.60 -14.34
CA ASN A 171 4.34 7.55 -15.29
C ASN A 171 5.05 8.74 -14.61
N ALA A 172 5.19 8.75 -13.28
CA ALA A 172 6.03 9.69 -12.53
C ALA A 172 7.44 9.15 -12.25
N THR A 173 7.72 7.88 -12.55
CA THR A 173 9.04 7.25 -12.34
C THR A 173 10.23 8.06 -12.89
N PRO A 174 10.16 8.70 -14.07
CA PRO A 174 11.25 9.54 -14.55
C PRO A 174 11.66 10.68 -13.60
N GLU A 175 10.72 11.15 -12.77
CA GLU A 175 10.89 12.22 -11.78
C GLU A 175 11.29 11.73 -10.39
N VAL A 176 11.29 10.43 -10.14
CA VAL A 176 11.66 9.85 -8.85
C VAL A 176 13.14 10.14 -8.57
N PRO A 177 13.51 10.45 -7.32
CA PRO A 177 14.90 10.71 -6.96
C PRO A 177 15.76 9.43 -7.05
N THR A 178 17.00 9.59 -7.52
CA THR A 178 17.97 8.50 -7.75
C THR A 178 18.17 7.60 -6.53
N ILE A 179 18.07 8.14 -5.31
CA ILE A 179 18.23 7.34 -4.09
C ILE A 179 17.22 6.19 -3.99
N VAL A 180 16.01 6.34 -4.55
CA VAL A 180 15.00 5.27 -4.53
C VAL A 180 15.42 4.12 -5.44
N LEU A 181 15.85 4.43 -6.67
CA LEU A 181 16.37 3.43 -7.60
C LEU A 181 17.59 2.72 -7.02
N GLU A 182 18.50 3.50 -6.44
CA GLU A 182 19.71 2.97 -5.83
C GLU A 182 19.38 1.98 -4.71
N ARG A 183 18.53 2.37 -3.75
CA ARG A 183 18.15 1.51 -2.61
C ARG A 183 17.41 0.27 -3.05
N LEU A 184 16.63 0.34 -4.13
CA LEU A 184 15.92 -0.80 -4.71
C LEU A 184 16.88 -1.92 -5.16
N CYS A 185 18.11 -1.58 -5.56
CA CYS A 185 19.08 -2.54 -6.08
C CYS A 185 20.20 -2.88 -5.07
N THR A 186 20.53 -1.97 -4.16
CA THR A 186 21.73 -2.09 -3.29
C THR A 186 21.42 -2.33 -1.82
N SER A 187 20.16 -2.14 -1.38
CA SER A 187 19.80 -2.32 0.02
C SER A 187 19.28 -3.73 0.29
N PRO A 188 19.85 -4.49 1.24
CA PRO A 188 19.24 -5.75 1.69
C PRO A 188 17.95 -5.52 2.50
N THR A 189 17.63 -4.28 2.88
CA THR A 189 16.43 -3.94 3.67
C THR A 189 15.26 -3.58 2.77
N TYR A 190 15.48 -2.69 1.82
CA TYR A 190 14.43 -2.15 0.94
C TYR A 190 14.50 -2.73 -0.48
N GLY A 191 15.64 -3.32 -0.83
CA GLY A 191 16.00 -3.60 -2.20
C GLY A 191 15.30 -4.83 -2.73
N MET A 192 14.29 -4.60 -3.57
CA MET A 192 13.59 -5.69 -4.20
C MET A 192 14.48 -6.44 -5.20
N TRP A 193 15.35 -5.71 -5.88
CA TRP A 193 16.33 -6.27 -6.82
C TRP A 193 17.69 -6.47 -6.17
N PHE A 194 17.72 -6.57 -4.83
CA PHE A 194 18.93 -6.85 -4.10
C PHE A 194 19.27 -8.36 -4.12
N PRO A 195 20.54 -8.73 -4.31
CA PRO A 195 21.64 -7.86 -4.71
C PRO A 195 21.57 -7.50 -6.20
N ALA A 196 22.06 -6.31 -6.57
CA ALA A 196 22.20 -5.91 -7.96
C ALA A 196 22.95 -6.98 -8.78
N ASP A 197 22.40 -7.35 -9.93
CA ASP A 197 22.97 -8.32 -10.85
C ASP A 197 23.80 -7.60 -11.93
N LYS A 198 24.93 -8.21 -12.33
CA LYS A 198 25.83 -7.69 -13.37
C LYS A 198 25.68 -8.44 -14.69
N GLN A 199 25.08 -9.62 -14.67
CA GLN A 199 24.72 -10.41 -15.84
C GLN A 199 23.30 -10.08 -16.30
N SER A 200 22.35 -10.02 -15.37
CA SER A 200 21.00 -9.50 -15.60
C SER A 200 20.84 -8.11 -14.98
N ILE A 201 19.76 -7.40 -15.27
CA ILE A 201 19.38 -6.22 -14.48
C ILE A 201 18.68 -6.62 -13.17
N ALA A 202 17.91 -7.72 -13.21
CA ALA A 202 17.24 -8.37 -12.10
C ALA A 202 17.12 -9.88 -12.38
N SER A 203 17.34 -10.70 -11.36
CA SER A 203 17.32 -12.17 -11.50
C SER A 203 16.81 -12.92 -10.28
N ASN A 204 16.50 -12.21 -9.20
CA ASN A 204 15.97 -12.80 -7.98
C ASN A 204 14.43 -12.88 -8.05
N LEU A 205 13.85 -13.68 -7.14
CA LEU A 205 12.42 -13.71 -6.85
C LEU A 205 12.20 -13.00 -5.51
N PRO A 206 11.87 -11.71 -5.51
CA PRO A 206 11.81 -10.95 -4.28
C PRO A 206 10.75 -11.49 -3.32
N ARG A 207 11.15 -11.66 -2.05
CA ARG A 207 10.27 -12.16 -0.99
C ARG A 207 9.39 -11.03 -0.47
N MET A 208 8.09 -11.20 -0.61
CA MET A 208 7.07 -10.23 -0.22
C MET A 208 5.98 -10.92 0.61
N VAL A 209 5.04 -10.12 1.10
CA VAL A 209 3.81 -10.62 1.71
C VAL A 209 2.59 -10.02 1.02
N VAL A 210 1.52 -10.80 0.94
CA VAL A 210 0.18 -10.33 0.55
C VAL A 210 -0.70 -10.18 1.79
N PHE A 211 -1.57 -9.19 1.77
CA PHE A 211 -2.35 -8.78 2.93
C PHE A 211 -3.66 -9.57 3.05
N PRO A 212 -4.22 -9.67 4.27
CA PRO A 212 -5.50 -10.34 4.54
C PRO A 212 -6.67 -9.67 3.80
N ASN A 213 -7.85 -10.26 3.91
CA ASN A 213 -9.10 -9.65 3.45
C ASN A 213 -9.29 -8.31 4.15
N PHE A 214 -9.09 -7.21 3.42
CA PHE A 214 -9.14 -5.88 4.01
C PHE A 214 -10.52 -5.46 4.48
N ALA A 215 -11.59 -5.90 3.80
CA ALA A 215 -12.95 -5.62 4.26
C ALA A 215 -13.19 -6.23 5.65
N GLU A 216 -12.75 -7.46 5.89
CA GLU A 216 -12.86 -8.12 7.20
C GLU A 216 -11.91 -7.50 8.23
N PHE A 217 -10.63 -7.31 7.88
CA PHE A 217 -9.63 -6.74 8.80
C PHE A 217 -10.03 -5.36 9.33
N TYR A 218 -10.46 -4.45 8.45
CA TYR A 218 -10.84 -3.10 8.87
C TYR A 218 -12.17 -3.07 9.63
N GLU A 219 -13.10 -3.98 9.33
CA GLU A 219 -14.35 -4.11 10.08
C GLU A 219 -14.09 -4.66 11.50
N ASP A 220 -13.24 -5.69 11.64
CA ASP A 220 -12.83 -6.21 12.94
C ASP A 220 -12.12 -5.14 13.77
N TRP A 221 -11.21 -4.39 13.14
CA TRP A 221 -10.53 -3.28 13.79
C TRP A 221 -11.50 -2.18 14.21
N ARG A 222 -12.48 -1.84 13.38
CA ARG A 222 -13.53 -0.87 13.72
C ARG A 222 -14.34 -1.33 14.94
N ARG A 223 -14.72 -2.61 14.98
CA ARG A 223 -15.44 -3.19 16.12
C ARG A 223 -14.61 -3.17 17.40
N ASP A 224 -13.32 -3.48 17.32
CA ASP A 224 -12.37 -3.36 18.45
C ASP A 224 -12.30 -1.91 18.97
N LEU A 225 -12.19 -0.92 18.08
CA LEU A 225 -12.19 0.50 18.45
C LEU A 225 -13.48 0.93 19.16
N VAL A 226 -14.64 0.53 18.64
CA VAL A 226 -15.94 0.82 19.27
C VAL A 226 -16.04 0.18 20.66
N LYS A 227 -15.59 -1.07 20.81
CA LYS A 227 -15.53 -1.75 22.12
C LYS A 227 -14.64 -1.03 23.12
N ARG A 228 -13.58 -0.34 22.65
CA ARG A 228 -12.68 0.49 23.46
C ARG A 228 -13.22 1.90 23.75
N GLY A 229 -14.43 2.22 23.29
CA GLY A 229 -15.10 3.51 23.54
C GLY A 229 -14.80 4.60 22.52
N VAL A 230 -14.19 4.27 21.37
CA VAL A 230 -14.03 5.23 20.26
C VAL A 230 -15.37 5.46 19.57
N LYS A 231 -15.73 6.73 19.35
CA LYS A 231 -16.91 7.12 18.59
C LYS A 231 -16.57 7.08 17.09
N VAL A 232 -16.82 5.95 16.43
CA VAL A 232 -16.61 5.81 14.98
C VAL A 232 -17.87 6.23 14.22
N ARG A 233 -17.75 7.21 13.33
CA ARG A 233 -18.85 7.73 12.50
C ARG A 233 -18.52 7.60 11.01
N LEU A 234 -19.10 6.61 10.37
CA LEU A 234 -19.02 6.43 8.91
C LEU A 234 -20.02 7.34 8.19
N SER A 235 -19.82 7.55 6.89
CA SER A 235 -20.63 8.46 6.06
C SER A 235 -20.81 9.83 6.74
N THR A 236 -19.70 10.38 7.23
CA THR A 236 -19.62 11.66 7.96
C THR A 236 -18.38 12.41 7.48
N GLU A 237 -18.57 13.52 6.79
CA GLU A 237 -17.50 14.27 6.14
C GLU A 237 -17.23 15.59 6.89
N VAL A 238 -15.96 15.94 7.09
CA VAL A 238 -15.58 17.31 7.44
C VAL A 238 -15.60 18.14 6.17
N THR A 239 -16.37 19.22 6.17
CA THR A 239 -16.41 20.17 5.05
C THR A 239 -15.43 21.32 5.26
N GLU A 240 -15.21 21.74 6.51
CA GLU A 240 -14.36 22.88 6.85
C GLU A 240 -13.81 22.78 8.28
N VAL A 241 -12.53 23.14 8.48
CA VAL A 241 -11.96 23.48 9.79
C VAL A 241 -12.11 24.99 10.01
N VAL A 242 -13.11 25.38 10.80
CA VAL A 242 -13.55 26.77 10.97
C VAL A 242 -12.61 27.55 11.89
N ASP A 243 -12.20 26.95 13.01
CA ASP A 243 -11.29 27.57 13.98
C ASP A 243 -10.38 26.49 14.59
N ARG A 244 -9.18 26.88 15.03
CA ARG A 244 -8.17 25.97 15.62
C ARG A 244 -7.16 26.71 16.49
N ASP A 245 -7.68 27.49 17.42
CA ASP A 245 -6.89 28.32 18.32
C ASP A 245 -6.55 27.63 19.66
N GLN A 246 -5.63 28.21 20.42
CA GLN A 246 -5.17 27.62 21.69
C GLN A 246 -6.22 27.65 22.81
N GLN A 247 -7.13 28.63 22.78
CA GLN A 247 -8.13 28.93 23.81
C GLN A 247 -9.46 28.19 23.56
N LYS A 248 -9.95 28.17 22.32
CA LYS A 248 -11.23 27.57 21.93
C LYS A 248 -11.12 26.13 21.43
N GLY A 249 -9.90 25.64 21.17
CA GLY A 249 -9.69 24.34 20.57
C GLY A 249 -9.95 24.37 19.07
N VAL A 250 -10.49 23.28 18.53
CA VAL A 250 -10.79 23.09 17.11
C VAL A 250 -12.30 23.09 16.91
N VAL A 251 -12.79 23.84 15.93
CA VAL A 251 -14.19 23.84 15.50
C VAL A 251 -14.26 23.40 14.05
N VAL A 252 -15.10 22.40 13.77
CA VAL A 252 -15.29 21.85 12.42
C VAL A 252 -16.75 21.91 12.01
N LYS A 253 -16.98 21.98 10.70
CA LYS A 253 -18.28 21.70 10.07
C LYS A 253 -18.30 20.29 9.52
N LEU A 254 -19.43 19.62 9.70
CA LEU A 254 -19.66 18.24 9.33
C LEU A 254 -20.96 18.10 8.57
N ILE A 255 -20.95 17.27 7.52
CA ILE A 255 -22.18 16.80 6.87
C ILE A 255 -22.34 15.30 7.05
N LYS A 256 -23.59 14.86 7.07
CA LYS A 256 -23.92 13.45 6.88
C LYS A 256 -23.89 13.14 5.39
N ARG A 257 -23.21 12.06 5.02
CA ARG A 257 -23.12 11.58 3.64
C ARG A 257 -24.20 10.56 3.35
N THR A 258 -24.75 10.56 2.15
CA THR A 258 -25.68 9.53 1.69
C THR A 258 -24.90 8.26 1.33
N PRO A 259 -25.10 7.13 2.04
CA PRO A 259 -24.38 5.89 1.73
C PRO A 259 -24.73 5.32 0.36
N ARG A 260 -23.72 4.84 -0.39
CA ARG A 260 -23.93 4.02 -1.59
C ARG A 260 -24.01 2.53 -1.24
N GLU A 261 -24.60 1.73 -2.12
CA GLU A 261 -24.80 0.29 -1.92
C GLU A 261 -23.48 -0.47 -1.75
N ASP A 262 -22.45 -0.10 -2.50
CA ASP A 262 -21.10 -0.67 -2.40
C ASP A 262 -20.23 0.00 -1.31
N GLY A 263 -20.82 0.89 -0.52
CA GLY A 263 -20.16 1.65 0.55
C GLY A 263 -19.23 2.78 0.09
N HIS A 264 -18.98 2.92 -1.22
CA HIS A 264 -18.10 3.95 -1.78
C HIS A 264 -18.93 5.19 -2.10
N ASN A 265 -19.05 6.07 -1.11
CA ASN A 265 -19.80 7.30 -1.28
C ASN A 265 -19.16 8.15 -2.38
N THR A 266 -19.97 8.57 -3.35
CA THR A 266 -19.55 9.46 -4.44
C THR A 266 -19.04 10.78 -3.88
N SER A 267 -18.15 11.47 -4.59
CA SER A 267 -17.61 12.75 -4.11
C SER A 267 -18.68 13.81 -3.84
N SER A 268 -18.45 14.58 -2.77
CA SER A 268 -19.36 15.60 -2.28
C SER A 268 -19.30 16.89 -3.09
N ALA A 269 -20.29 17.76 -2.92
CA ALA A 269 -20.20 19.14 -3.40
C ALA A 269 -19.02 19.93 -2.78
N TRP A 270 -18.41 19.43 -1.69
CA TRP A 270 -17.26 20.03 -1.00
C TRP A 270 -15.92 19.35 -1.34
N ALA A 271 -15.93 18.27 -2.13
CA ALA A 271 -14.76 17.50 -2.55
C ALA A 271 -14.58 17.59 -4.09
N PRO A 272 -14.05 18.71 -4.61
CA PRO A 272 -13.94 18.96 -6.05
C PRO A 272 -12.82 18.16 -6.75
N GLU A 273 -12.09 17.35 -6.00
CA GLU A 273 -10.91 16.59 -6.45
C GLU A 273 -11.29 15.39 -7.33
N GLU A 274 -12.55 14.91 -7.30
CA GLU A 274 -13.05 13.86 -8.19
C GLU A 274 -14.12 14.43 -9.16
N GLU A 275 -14.33 13.81 -10.33
CA GLU A 275 -15.35 14.27 -11.29
C GLU A 275 -16.68 14.61 -10.59
N ARG A 276 -17.13 15.85 -10.80
CA ARG A 276 -18.19 16.52 -10.02
C ARG A 276 -19.54 15.81 -10.11
N GLU A 277 -19.80 14.87 -9.22
CA GLU A 277 -21.16 14.37 -8.99
C GLU A 277 -21.95 15.23 -7.97
N ASN A 278 -21.32 16.25 -7.35
CA ASN A 278 -21.95 17.20 -6.42
C ASN A 278 -22.89 16.53 -5.39
N ALA A 279 -22.53 15.33 -4.91
CA ALA A 279 -23.41 14.57 -4.05
C ALA A 279 -23.62 15.29 -2.70
N ASP A 280 -24.84 15.19 -2.19
CA ASP A 280 -25.29 15.85 -0.95
C ASP A 280 -25.17 17.39 -0.96
N ALA A 281 -25.27 18.05 -2.12
CA ALA A 281 -25.15 19.52 -2.23
C ALA A 281 -26.10 20.31 -1.31
N ASP A 282 -27.25 19.74 -0.96
CA ASP A 282 -28.25 20.34 -0.07
C ASP A 282 -28.09 19.93 1.40
N ALA A 283 -27.03 19.21 1.76
CA ALA A 283 -26.79 18.81 3.14
C ALA A 283 -26.47 20.01 4.03
N GLU A 284 -27.12 20.07 5.19
CA GLU A 284 -26.87 21.10 6.20
C GLU A 284 -25.64 20.75 7.06
N ASP A 285 -24.73 21.71 7.19
CA ASP A 285 -23.58 21.60 8.07
C ASP A 285 -24.01 21.57 9.55
N THR A 286 -23.46 20.62 10.30
CA THR A 286 -23.46 20.65 11.76
C THR A 286 -22.10 21.11 12.27
N VAL A 287 -22.06 21.88 13.36
CA VAL A 287 -20.83 22.44 13.93
C VAL A 287 -20.46 21.68 15.22
N GLU A 288 -19.25 21.15 15.28
CA GLU A 288 -18.74 20.43 16.45
C GLU A 288 -17.37 20.95 16.91
N GLY A 289 -17.11 20.88 18.21
CA GLY A 289 -15.89 21.38 18.85
C GLY A 289 -15.08 20.28 19.54
N PHE A 290 -13.76 20.31 19.34
CA PHE A 290 -12.78 19.37 19.87
C PHE A 290 -11.57 20.10 20.45
N ASP A 291 -10.68 19.40 21.16
CA ASP A 291 -9.48 20.02 21.72
C ASP A 291 -8.29 19.88 20.75
N GLU A 292 -8.23 18.79 19.99
CA GLU A 292 -7.20 18.52 18.97
C GLU A 292 -7.81 17.84 17.75
N ILE A 293 -7.18 18.03 16.59
CA ILE A 293 -7.53 17.36 15.34
C ILE A 293 -6.32 16.65 14.74
N VAL A 294 -6.55 15.43 14.23
CA VAL A 294 -5.59 14.68 13.43
C VAL A 294 -6.20 14.48 12.05
N LEU A 295 -5.59 15.10 11.04
CA LEU A 295 -5.97 14.95 9.65
C LEU A 295 -5.28 13.71 9.07
N CYS A 296 -6.06 12.67 8.80
CA CYS A 296 -5.63 11.39 8.24
C CYS A 296 -6.05 11.22 6.77
N CYS A 297 -6.20 12.35 6.05
CA CYS A 297 -6.53 12.44 4.63
C CYS A 297 -5.30 12.84 3.79
N LEU A 298 -5.48 12.96 2.47
CA LEU A 298 -4.43 13.41 1.55
C LEU A 298 -4.02 14.87 1.84
N ALA A 299 -2.86 15.27 1.34
CA ALA A 299 -2.25 16.58 1.64
C ALA A 299 -3.08 17.75 1.10
N ASP A 300 -3.60 17.61 -0.11
CA ASP A 300 -4.48 18.54 -0.80
C ASP A 300 -5.87 18.61 -0.14
N THR A 301 -6.47 17.46 0.18
CA THR A 301 -7.68 17.40 1.00
C THR A 301 -7.45 18.13 2.34
N SER A 302 -6.34 17.87 3.03
CA SER A 302 -6.00 18.56 4.28
C SER A 302 -5.87 20.07 4.08
N SER A 303 -5.22 20.51 2.99
CA SER A 303 -5.08 21.92 2.63
C SER A 303 -6.43 22.58 2.40
N ARG A 304 -7.34 21.90 1.67
CA ARG A 304 -8.70 22.34 1.42
C ARG A 304 -9.51 22.49 2.70
N LEU A 305 -9.52 21.46 3.56
CA LEU A 305 -10.24 21.48 4.84
C LEU A 305 -9.76 22.62 5.75
N LEU A 306 -8.45 22.89 5.78
CA LEU A 306 -7.90 23.99 6.57
C LEU A 306 -8.26 25.37 6.00
N GLY A 307 -8.51 25.49 4.69
CA GLY A 307 -9.06 26.68 4.05
C GLY A 307 -8.40 27.98 4.51
N LYS A 308 -9.16 28.86 5.16
CA LYS A 308 -8.67 30.17 5.67
C LYS A 308 -7.80 30.04 6.91
N THR A 309 -7.97 28.98 7.71
CA THR A 309 -7.20 28.79 8.95
C THR A 309 -5.76 28.33 8.69
N ALA A 310 -5.46 27.79 7.50
CA ALA A 310 -4.14 27.33 7.08
C ALA A 310 -3.07 28.43 7.24
N SER A 311 -1.99 28.11 7.96
CA SER A 311 -0.78 28.95 8.08
C SER A 311 0.01 28.97 6.78
N PHE A 312 0.96 29.92 6.70
CA PHE A 312 1.88 30.01 5.56
C PHE A 312 2.64 28.70 5.30
N HIS A 313 3.17 28.07 6.36
CA HIS A 313 3.91 26.81 6.22
C HIS A 313 3.00 25.67 5.76
N GLU A 314 1.79 25.55 6.30
CA GLU A 314 0.85 24.51 5.87
C GLU A 314 0.46 24.68 4.40
N ARG A 315 0.11 25.90 3.97
CA ARG A 315 -0.20 26.16 2.55
C ARG A 315 0.95 25.78 1.63
N ARG A 316 2.18 26.14 2.01
CA ARG A 316 3.38 25.88 1.21
C ARG A 316 3.71 24.38 1.13
N VAL A 317 3.72 23.70 2.27
CA VAL A 317 4.12 22.29 2.36
C VAL A 317 3.03 21.38 1.78
N LEU A 318 1.78 21.55 2.18
CA LEU A 318 0.66 20.74 1.68
C LEU A 318 0.43 20.94 0.19
N GLY A 319 0.49 22.20 -0.29
CA GLY A 319 0.35 22.53 -1.71
C GLY A 319 1.53 22.12 -2.59
N SER A 320 2.63 21.59 -2.02
CA SER A 320 3.76 21.06 -2.78
C SER A 320 3.66 19.56 -3.07
N ALA A 321 2.71 18.86 -2.45
CA ALA A 321 2.40 17.48 -2.80
C ALA A 321 1.78 17.42 -4.20
N LYS A 322 2.16 16.42 -4.98
CA LYS A 322 1.67 16.20 -6.35
C LYS A 322 0.94 14.89 -6.42
N PHE A 323 -0.12 14.85 -7.21
CA PHE A 323 -0.97 13.68 -7.36
C PHE A 323 -1.16 13.32 -8.83
N SER A 324 -1.54 12.07 -9.07
CA SER A 324 -1.91 11.51 -10.37
C SER A 324 -3.28 10.86 -10.24
N ASP A 325 -4.14 11.11 -11.22
CA ASP A 325 -5.44 10.48 -11.32
C ASP A 325 -5.36 9.25 -12.21
N ASP A 326 -5.56 8.09 -11.60
CA ASP A 326 -5.42 6.80 -12.25
C ASP A 326 -6.76 6.04 -12.20
N ILE A 327 -6.97 5.11 -13.12
CA ILE A 327 -8.11 4.17 -13.08
C ILE A 327 -7.58 2.73 -13.02
N THR A 328 -8.12 1.96 -12.09
CA THR A 328 -7.95 0.51 -12.08
C THR A 328 -9.22 -0.13 -12.61
N ILE A 329 -9.08 -0.94 -13.65
CA ILE A 329 -10.14 -1.80 -14.16
C ILE A 329 -9.84 -3.22 -13.68
N THR A 330 -10.76 -3.78 -12.90
CA THR A 330 -10.73 -5.19 -12.51
C THR A 330 -11.56 -5.98 -13.52
N HIS A 331 -10.96 -6.98 -14.16
CA HIS A 331 -11.59 -7.75 -15.23
C HIS A 331 -11.08 -9.19 -15.27
N HIS A 332 -11.75 -10.03 -16.05
CA HIS A 332 -11.29 -11.40 -16.36
C HIS A 332 -11.07 -11.61 -17.86
N ASP A 333 -10.79 -10.53 -18.59
CA ASP A 333 -10.59 -10.54 -20.03
C ASP A 333 -9.22 -11.11 -20.43
N THR A 334 -9.16 -12.43 -20.60
CA THR A 334 -7.92 -13.10 -21.02
C THR A 334 -7.48 -12.78 -22.45
N ASP A 335 -8.37 -12.31 -23.32
CA ASP A 335 -8.01 -11.98 -24.70
C ASP A 335 -7.24 -10.66 -24.73
N TYR A 336 -7.68 -9.68 -23.94
CA TYR A 336 -6.89 -8.48 -23.63
C TYR A 336 -5.51 -8.85 -23.08
N MET A 337 -5.46 -9.76 -22.10
CA MET A 337 -4.19 -10.18 -21.51
C MET A 337 -3.26 -10.85 -22.52
N ARG A 338 -3.77 -11.76 -23.35
CA ARG A 338 -2.99 -12.41 -24.43
C ARG A 338 -2.52 -11.43 -25.49
N LYS A 339 -3.31 -10.39 -25.79
CA LYS A 339 -2.95 -9.34 -26.76
C LYS A 339 -1.81 -8.47 -26.22
N HIS A 340 -1.91 -8.01 -24.98
CA HIS A 340 -1.04 -6.93 -24.46
C HIS A 340 0.16 -7.39 -23.62
N TYR A 341 0.13 -8.60 -23.06
CA TYR A 341 1.14 -9.02 -22.09
C TYR A 341 1.77 -10.38 -22.43
N GLU A 342 2.99 -10.61 -21.94
CA GLU A 342 3.63 -11.93 -21.98
C GLU A 342 3.27 -12.72 -20.71
N ASN A 343 2.23 -13.57 -20.82
CA ASN A 343 1.62 -14.29 -19.70
C ASN A 343 2.26 -15.66 -19.44
N PHE A 344 2.96 -16.21 -20.43
CA PHE A 344 3.49 -17.57 -20.41
C PHE A 344 4.98 -17.58 -20.73
N PHE A 345 5.64 -18.71 -20.49
CA PHE A 345 7.02 -18.87 -20.87
C PHE A 345 7.18 -18.76 -22.40
N ASN A 346 8.10 -17.90 -22.85
CA ASN A 346 8.34 -17.62 -24.26
C ASN A 346 9.71 -18.20 -24.69
N PRO A 347 9.74 -19.40 -25.31
CA PRO A 347 10.98 -20.04 -25.72
C PRO A 347 11.71 -19.27 -26.84
N GLU A 348 10.98 -18.49 -27.64
CA GLU A 348 11.59 -17.69 -28.72
C GLU A 348 12.40 -16.51 -28.17
N GLN A 349 12.08 -16.04 -26.97
CA GLN A 349 12.78 -14.95 -26.30
C GLN A 349 13.84 -15.44 -25.32
N ALA A 350 13.73 -16.68 -24.82
CA ALA A 350 14.67 -17.23 -23.84
C ALA A 350 16.09 -17.37 -24.43
N VAL A 351 17.10 -17.02 -23.64
CA VAL A 351 18.53 -17.22 -23.98
C VAL A 351 19.21 -18.04 -22.89
N THR A 352 20.14 -18.92 -23.23
CA THR A 352 20.80 -19.78 -22.23
C THR A 352 22.14 -19.23 -21.74
N SER A 353 22.58 -18.08 -22.23
CA SER A 353 23.79 -17.42 -21.75
C SER A 353 23.65 -15.91 -21.69
N LEU A 354 24.23 -15.29 -20.66
CA LEU A 354 24.43 -13.84 -20.55
C LEU A 354 25.88 -13.56 -20.20
N SER A 355 26.56 -12.72 -20.99
CA SER A 355 27.99 -12.40 -20.81
C SER A 355 28.91 -13.64 -20.67
N GLY A 356 28.59 -14.72 -21.38
CA GLY A 356 29.36 -15.98 -21.35
C GLY A 356 29.12 -16.83 -20.09
N VAL A 357 28.16 -16.46 -19.24
CA VAL A 357 27.74 -17.26 -18.07
C VAL A 357 26.50 -18.07 -18.46
N ASP A 358 26.49 -19.36 -18.14
CA ASP A 358 25.33 -20.23 -18.36
C ASP A 358 24.12 -19.79 -17.51
N GLN A 359 22.94 -19.85 -18.11
CA GLN A 359 21.64 -19.50 -17.52
C GLN A 359 20.59 -20.61 -17.72
N SER A 360 20.99 -21.77 -18.24
CA SER A 360 20.08 -22.87 -18.58
C SER A 360 19.18 -23.30 -17.41
N ALA A 361 19.69 -23.27 -16.17
CA ALA A 361 18.90 -23.58 -14.98
C ALA A 361 17.68 -22.66 -14.78
N ARG A 362 17.80 -21.37 -15.10
CA ARG A 362 16.70 -20.41 -14.99
C ARG A 362 15.66 -20.62 -16.08
N VAL A 363 16.11 -20.95 -17.30
CA VAL A 363 15.23 -21.29 -18.42
C VAL A 363 14.43 -22.55 -18.11
N ASN A 364 15.10 -23.62 -17.68
CA ASN A 364 14.46 -24.90 -17.30
C ASN A 364 13.45 -24.72 -16.15
N PHE A 365 13.75 -23.85 -15.18
CA PHE A 365 12.80 -23.51 -14.12
C PHE A 365 11.56 -22.81 -14.69
N ALA A 366 11.76 -21.80 -15.55
CA ALA A 366 10.69 -20.96 -16.08
C ALA A 366 9.68 -21.74 -16.94
N GLU A 367 10.12 -22.75 -17.68
CA GLU A 367 9.25 -23.59 -18.54
C GLU A 367 7.98 -24.10 -17.84
N ASN A 368 8.10 -24.43 -16.54
CA ASN A 368 6.99 -25.00 -15.77
C ASN A 368 6.52 -24.10 -14.61
N ASN A 369 7.25 -23.01 -14.32
CA ASN A 369 7.02 -22.19 -13.12
C ASN A 369 6.83 -20.70 -13.39
N PHE A 370 6.95 -20.25 -14.64
CA PHE A 370 6.71 -18.85 -14.99
C PHE A 370 5.22 -18.50 -14.84
N ARG A 371 4.91 -17.74 -13.80
CA ARG A 371 3.57 -17.29 -13.42
C ARG A 371 3.68 -15.83 -12.99
N PRO A 372 3.85 -14.90 -13.95
CA PRO A 372 3.96 -13.48 -13.64
C PRO A 372 2.73 -13.02 -12.86
N MET A 373 3.01 -12.26 -11.80
CA MET A 373 2.00 -11.66 -10.92
C MET A 373 1.78 -10.19 -11.30
N TYR A 374 2.79 -9.58 -11.93
CA TYR A 374 2.82 -8.18 -12.31
C TYR A 374 3.29 -8.05 -13.75
N TYR A 375 2.71 -7.08 -14.44
CA TYR A 375 3.03 -6.73 -15.79
C TYR A 375 3.26 -5.23 -15.91
N ILE A 376 4.30 -4.86 -16.63
CA ILE A 376 4.57 -3.48 -17.02
C ILE A 376 4.66 -3.44 -18.55
N LYS A 377 3.77 -2.68 -19.18
CA LYS A 377 3.71 -2.53 -20.63
C LYS A 377 4.01 -1.07 -20.98
N PRO A 378 5.20 -0.75 -21.50
CA PRO A 378 5.43 0.52 -22.17
C PRO A 378 4.49 0.65 -23.39
N TYR A 379 4.00 1.85 -23.68
CA TYR A 379 3.22 2.09 -24.90
C TYR A 379 4.15 2.15 -26.11
N SER A 380 3.80 1.49 -27.21
CA SER A 380 4.61 1.46 -28.44
C SER A 380 4.79 2.85 -29.06
N GLU A 381 3.81 3.73 -28.84
CA GLU A 381 3.72 5.10 -29.31
C GLU A 381 4.66 6.03 -28.53
N ASP A 382 4.85 5.76 -27.25
CA ASP A 382 5.77 6.48 -26.36
C ASP A 382 6.26 5.56 -25.23
N LEU A 383 7.51 5.06 -25.38
CA LEU A 383 8.11 4.15 -24.41
C LEU A 383 8.34 4.81 -23.03
N THR A 384 8.25 6.13 -22.92
CA THR A 384 8.35 6.83 -21.62
C THR A 384 7.09 6.70 -20.77
N LYS A 385 6.02 6.13 -21.34
CA LYS A 385 4.72 5.91 -20.73
C LYS A 385 4.44 4.43 -20.64
N LEU A 386 3.74 4.03 -19.59
CA LEU A 386 3.40 2.63 -19.36
C LEU A 386 1.99 2.43 -18.82
N GLU A 387 1.52 1.22 -19.02
CA GLU A 387 0.35 0.59 -18.42
C GLU A 387 0.85 -0.48 -17.43
N MET A 388 0.15 -0.65 -16.32
CA MET A 388 0.48 -1.66 -15.32
C MET A 388 -0.66 -2.66 -15.21
N CYS A 389 -0.36 -3.93 -14.97
CA CYS A 389 -1.38 -4.92 -14.67
C CYS A 389 -0.92 -5.88 -13.58
N PHE A 390 -1.86 -6.38 -12.80
CA PHE A 390 -1.67 -7.45 -11.83
C PHE A 390 -2.46 -8.67 -12.29
N ASP A 391 -1.84 -9.84 -12.30
CA ASP A 391 -2.58 -11.11 -12.24
C ASP A 391 -2.83 -11.43 -10.77
N CYS A 392 -4.00 -11.02 -10.29
CA CYS A 392 -4.38 -11.15 -8.90
C CYS A 392 -4.56 -12.60 -8.48
N THR A 393 -4.87 -13.49 -9.43
CA THR A 393 -5.01 -14.93 -9.19
C THR A 393 -3.67 -15.58 -8.86
N ASN A 394 -2.61 -15.17 -9.57
CA ASN A 394 -1.24 -15.57 -9.24
C ASN A 394 -0.72 -14.88 -7.98
N TYR A 395 -1.12 -13.64 -7.70
CA TYR A 395 -0.57 -12.84 -6.62
C TYR A 395 -1.21 -13.10 -5.24
N GLN A 396 -2.54 -13.02 -5.11
CA GLN A 396 -3.20 -13.04 -3.80
C GLN A 396 -3.41 -14.47 -3.24
N ALA A 397 -3.24 -14.62 -1.93
CA ALA A 397 -3.06 -15.92 -1.27
C ALA A 397 -4.35 -16.75 -1.06
N GLN A 398 -5.51 -16.16 -1.26
CA GLN A 398 -6.82 -16.81 -1.17
C GLN A 398 -7.17 -17.63 -2.41
N PHE A 399 -6.53 -17.36 -3.55
CA PHE A 399 -6.72 -18.15 -4.75
C PHE A 399 -6.05 -19.54 -4.64
N PRO A 400 -6.58 -20.56 -5.31
CA PRO A 400 -5.89 -21.84 -5.44
C PRO A 400 -4.50 -21.69 -6.07
N PRO A 401 -3.54 -22.59 -5.78
CA PRO A 401 -2.19 -22.54 -6.36
C PRO A 401 -2.15 -22.70 -7.88
N SER A 402 -3.20 -23.25 -8.47
CA SER A 402 -3.37 -23.43 -9.91
C SER A 402 -4.81 -23.16 -10.27
N VAL A 403 -5.03 -22.15 -11.11
CA VAL A 403 -6.33 -21.79 -11.67
C VAL A 403 -6.17 -21.79 -13.19
N PRO A 404 -7.14 -22.30 -13.97
CA PRO A 404 -7.11 -22.16 -15.42
C PRO A 404 -7.07 -20.68 -15.84
N PHE A 405 -6.23 -20.32 -16.83
CA PHE A 405 -5.99 -18.92 -17.18
C PHE A 405 -7.27 -18.16 -17.55
N ASP A 406 -8.22 -18.81 -18.23
CA ASP A 406 -9.55 -18.29 -18.59
C ASP A 406 -10.42 -17.88 -17.39
N LYS A 407 -10.03 -18.31 -16.18
CA LYS A 407 -10.69 -17.99 -14.91
C LYS A 407 -9.92 -16.97 -14.06
N HIS A 408 -8.77 -16.50 -14.52
CA HIS A 408 -7.98 -15.51 -13.78
C HIS A 408 -8.70 -14.17 -13.67
N VAL A 409 -8.35 -13.42 -12.63
CA VAL A 409 -8.80 -12.05 -12.39
C VAL A 409 -7.59 -11.12 -12.43
N PHE A 410 -7.74 -10.03 -13.18
CA PHE A 410 -6.70 -9.05 -13.44
C PHE A 410 -7.12 -7.67 -12.94
N GLN A 411 -6.13 -6.86 -12.55
CA GLN A 411 -6.29 -5.44 -12.29
C GLN A 411 -5.36 -4.67 -13.22
N THR A 412 -5.91 -4.09 -14.27
CA THR A 412 -5.19 -3.23 -15.20
C THR A 412 -5.32 -1.78 -14.76
N ILE A 413 -4.20 -1.07 -14.63
CA ILE A 413 -4.10 0.30 -14.16
C ILE A 413 -3.65 1.19 -15.31
N PHE A 414 -4.49 2.17 -15.61
CA PHE A 414 -4.17 3.22 -16.56
C PHE A 414 -3.85 4.50 -15.79
N LEU A 415 -2.69 5.06 -16.09
CA LEU A 415 -2.03 6.06 -15.27
C LEU A 415 -2.21 7.46 -15.87
N ASN A 416 -2.49 8.43 -15.00
CA ASN A 416 -2.59 9.85 -15.30
C ASN A 416 -3.59 10.18 -16.42
N LYS A 417 -4.86 10.26 -16.06
CA LYS A 417 -5.97 10.57 -16.96
C LYS A 417 -5.77 11.89 -17.71
N ASP A 418 -5.36 12.95 -17.02
CA ASP A 418 -5.28 14.28 -17.62
C ASP A 418 -4.20 14.38 -18.70
N ARG A 419 -3.11 13.62 -18.57
CA ARG A 419 -1.94 13.73 -19.45
C ARG A 419 -1.84 12.62 -20.48
N ASP A 420 -2.22 11.39 -20.12
CA ASP A 420 -1.84 10.19 -20.87
C ASP A 420 -3.07 9.39 -21.37
N ARG A 421 -4.31 9.91 -21.24
CA ARG A 421 -5.55 9.22 -21.62
C ARG A 421 -5.60 8.75 -23.07
N ASP A 422 -5.04 9.53 -23.99
CA ASP A 422 -5.07 9.20 -25.43
C ASP A 422 -4.26 7.93 -25.75
N LEU A 423 -3.39 7.48 -24.84
CA LEU A 423 -2.62 6.24 -24.98
C LEU A 423 -3.37 5.03 -24.40
N TRP A 424 -4.40 5.24 -23.57
CA TRP A 424 -5.03 4.16 -22.82
C TRP A 424 -5.74 3.15 -23.74
N THR A 425 -5.51 1.88 -23.48
CA THR A 425 -6.19 0.76 -24.16
C THR A 425 -7.38 0.22 -23.35
N ASP A 426 -7.94 1.03 -22.44
CA ASP A 426 -9.06 0.67 -21.57
C ASP A 426 -10.32 0.27 -22.35
N HIS A 427 -10.56 0.91 -23.49
CA HIS A 427 -11.66 0.63 -24.41
C HIS A 427 -11.56 -0.73 -25.11
N GLU A 428 -10.39 -1.40 -25.08
CA GLU A 428 -10.22 -2.72 -25.66
C GLU A 428 -10.58 -3.87 -24.69
N ILE A 429 -10.78 -3.56 -23.40
CA ILE A 429 -11.25 -4.55 -22.42
C ILE A 429 -12.76 -4.77 -22.68
N ASP A 430 -13.14 -6.03 -22.90
CA ASP A 430 -14.54 -6.40 -23.08
C ASP A 430 -15.37 -5.99 -21.85
N GLU A 431 -16.32 -5.06 -22.03
CA GLU A 431 -17.15 -4.54 -20.96
C GLU A 431 -17.93 -5.62 -20.21
N SER A 432 -18.30 -6.72 -20.89
CA SER A 432 -18.99 -7.85 -20.26
C SER A 432 -18.11 -8.67 -19.31
N LYS A 433 -16.78 -8.49 -19.39
CA LYS A 433 -15.79 -9.15 -18.54
C LYS A 433 -15.22 -8.22 -17.45
N ILE A 434 -15.71 -7.00 -17.35
CA ILE A 434 -15.34 -6.05 -16.29
C ILE A 434 -16.11 -6.37 -15.02
N ILE A 435 -15.37 -6.53 -13.92
CA ILE A 435 -15.91 -6.76 -12.58
C ILE A 435 -16.14 -5.42 -11.88
N ARG A 436 -15.17 -4.49 -11.96
CA ARG A 436 -15.24 -3.17 -11.30
C ARG A 436 -14.28 -2.17 -11.94
N LYS A 437 -14.62 -0.88 -11.88
CA LYS A 437 -13.73 0.24 -12.20
C LYS A 437 -13.58 1.13 -10.96
N ASP A 438 -12.35 1.39 -10.55
CA ASP A 438 -12.04 2.23 -9.38
C ASP A 438 -11.10 3.37 -9.81
N ARG A 439 -11.38 4.58 -9.33
CA ARG A 439 -10.56 5.78 -9.59
C ARG A 439 -9.69 6.08 -8.39
N TRP A 440 -8.48 6.53 -8.63
CA TRP A 440 -7.50 6.79 -7.59
C TRP A 440 -6.87 8.16 -7.75
N HIS A 441 -6.83 8.91 -6.65
CA HIS A 441 -6.01 10.10 -6.51
C HIS A 441 -4.73 9.73 -5.75
N GLN A 442 -3.63 9.48 -6.47
CA GLN A 442 -2.40 8.89 -5.89
C GLN A 442 -1.24 9.88 -5.81
N LEU A 443 -0.50 9.84 -4.71
CA LEU A 443 0.69 10.66 -4.51
C LEU A 443 1.80 10.28 -5.51
N CYS A 444 2.38 11.29 -6.16
CA CYS A 444 3.57 11.14 -6.98
C CYS A 444 4.86 11.29 -6.14
N HIS A 445 5.71 10.26 -6.11
CA HIS A 445 7.02 10.29 -5.42
C HIS A 445 8.11 11.01 -6.22
N SER A 446 7.77 12.15 -6.83
CA SER A 446 8.73 13.01 -7.50
C SER A 446 9.79 13.50 -6.51
N TRP A 447 11.00 13.78 -7.00
CA TRP A 447 12.06 14.45 -6.23
C TRP A 447 11.55 15.72 -5.50
N THR A 448 10.55 16.42 -6.07
CA THR A 448 9.95 17.59 -5.45
C THR A 448 9.28 17.27 -4.11
N HIS A 449 8.72 16.07 -3.94
CA HIS A 449 8.14 15.64 -2.67
C HIS A 449 9.21 15.58 -1.56
N PHE A 450 10.37 15.01 -1.90
CA PHE A 450 11.49 14.86 -0.98
C PHE A 450 12.28 16.16 -0.73
N VAL A 451 12.02 17.22 -1.52
CA VAL A 451 12.61 18.55 -1.31
C VAL A 451 11.65 19.52 -0.63
N PHE A 452 10.36 19.51 -1.00
CA PHE A 452 9.40 20.54 -0.60
C PHE A 452 8.33 20.06 0.40
N VAL A 453 8.19 18.75 0.62
CA VAL A 453 7.22 18.20 1.59
C VAL A 453 7.94 17.56 2.77
N VAL A 454 8.60 16.42 2.55
CA VAL A 454 9.12 15.56 3.63
C VAL A 454 10.03 16.30 4.62
N PRO A 455 11.04 17.09 4.19
CA PRO A 455 11.95 17.76 5.13
C PRO A 455 11.29 18.87 5.98
N TRP A 456 10.08 19.29 5.62
CA TRP A 456 9.39 20.43 6.22
C TRP A 456 8.19 20.03 7.07
N MET A 457 7.87 18.74 7.16
CA MET A 457 6.72 18.24 7.94
C MET A 457 6.77 18.66 9.42
N TRP A 458 7.96 18.76 10.01
CA TRP A 458 8.14 19.19 11.40
C TRP A 458 7.68 20.63 11.67
N LEU A 459 7.56 21.46 10.62
CA LEU A 459 6.97 22.79 10.72
C LEU A 459 5.45 22.75 10.89
N LEU A 460 4.79 21.63 10.58
CA LEU A 460 3.34 21.48 10.64
C LEU A 460 2.90 20.78 11.91
N GLN A 461 3.62 19.72 12.31
CA GLN A 461 3.16 18.79 13.34
C GLN A 461 2.94 19.44 14.71
N GLY A 462 1.76 19.19 15.31
CA GLY A 462 1.41 19.63 16.65
C GLY A 462 1.21 21.14 16.80
N ARG A 463 1.18 21.89 15.68
CA ARG A 463 0.92 23.33 15.68
C ARG A 463 -0.56 23.61 15.45
N LYS A 464 -1.07 24.68 16.05
CA LYS A 464 -2.50 25.07 15.94
C LYS A 464 -3.44 23.87 16.18
N ARG A 465 -3.16 23.09 17.23
CA ARG A 465 -3.95 21.90 17.62
C ARG A 465 -4.12 20.83 16.53
N THR A 466 -3.24 20.83 15.51
CA THR A 466 -3.37 20.02 14.30
C THR A 466 -2.18 19.07 14.15
N ARG A 467 -2.45 17.81 13.79
CA ARG A 467 -1.45 16.83 13.35
C ARG A 467 -1.85 16.25 12.01
N PHE A 468 -0.86 15.85 11.22
CA PHE A 468 -1.06 15.24 9.91
C PHE A 468 -0.50 13.83 9.95
N ALA A 469 -1.29 12.85 9.54
CA ALA A 469 -0.88 11.46 9.43
C ALA A 469 -1.40 10.89 8.10
N GLY A 470 -0.65 9.99 7.50
CA GLY A 470 -0.89 9.50 6.15
C GLY A 470 0.42 9.05 5.54
N SER A 471 0.34 8.20 4.51
CA SER A 471 1.54 7.70 3.84
C SER A 471 2.34 8.81 3.14
N TRP A 472 1.65 9.88 2.70
CA TRP A 472 2.24 11.04 2.04
C TRP A 472 3.16 11.88 2.92
N THR A 473 3.21 11.65 4.23
CA THR A 473 4.15 12.38 5.11
C THR A 473 5.62 11.98 4.88
N MET A 474 5.87 10.87 4.16
CA MET A 474 7.23 10.42 3.81
C MET A 474 7.30 9.66 2.49
N VAL A 475 6.59 8.53 2.38
CA VAL A 475 6.58 7.66 1.19
C VAL A 475 5.30 6.83 1.19
N ASN A 476 4.62 6.77 0.04
CA ASN A 476 3.36 6.04 -0.10
C ASN A 476 3.49 4.53 0.18
N ALA A 477 3.31 4.12 1.43
CA ALA A 477 3.31 2.74 1.88
C ALA A 477 2.37 2.59 3.08
N HIS A 478 1.72 1.42 3.19
CA HIS A 478 0.83 1.11 4.31
C HIS A 478 1.56 1.20 5.67
N GLU A 479 2.84 0.78 5.71
CA GLU A 479 3.69 0.89 6.89
C GLU A 479 3.85 2.32 7.38
N VAL A 480 4.07 3.27 6.46
CA VAL A 480 4.20 4.68 6.80
C VAL A 480 2.87 5.24 7.28
N ALA A 481 1.75 4.85 6.67
CA ALA A 481 0.44 5.25 7.15
C ALA A 481 0.21 4.79 8.60
N VAL A 482 0.42 3.50 8.91
CA VAL A 482 0.28 2.97 10.28
C VAL A 482 1.23 3.69 11.25
N MET A 483 2.52 3.81 10.90
CA MET A 483 3.54 4.47 11.74
C MET A 483 3.23 5.96 11.97
N SER A 484 2.71 6.67 10.96
CA SER A 484 2.31 8.07 11.08
C SER A 484 1.16 8.29 12.05
N GLY A 485 0.19 7.36 12.09
CA GLY A 485 -0.91 7.36 13.05
C GLY A 485 -0.42 7.15 14.49
N ILE A 486 0.54 6.23 14.68
CA ILE A 486 1.19 6.02 15.98
C ILE A 486 1.93 7.29 16.40
N ALA A 487 2.68 7.92 15.49
CA ALA A 487 3.42 9.14 15.77
C ALA A 487 2.50 10.29 16.21
N ALA A 488 1.33 10.43 15.59
CA ALA A 488 0.33 11.42 15.98
C ALA A 488 -0.24 11.14 17.39
N ALA A 489 -0.54 9.87 17.70
CA ALA A 489 -0.99 9.47 19.02
C ALA A 489 0.10 9.71 20.10
N VAL A 490 1.36 9.38 19.81
CA VAL A 490 2.50 9.58 20.72
C VAL A 490 2.74 11.07 20.98
N ASP A 491 2.70 11.93 19.96
CA ASP A 491 2.84 13.38 20.15
C ASP A 491 1.67 13.98 20.96
N LEU A 492 0.48 13.37 20.91
CA LEU A 492 -0.68 13.74 21.75
C LEU A 492 -0.54 13.30 23.22
N GLY A 493 0.37 12.38 23.53
CA GLY A 493 0.66 11.87 24.87
C GLY A 493 0.32 10.39 25.11
N ALA A 494 0.04 9.62 24.05
CA ALA A 494 -0.03 8.15 24.13
C ALA A 494 1.37 7.53 24.24
N SER A 495 1.42 6.30 24.75
CA SER A 495 2.64 5.50 24.78
C SER A 495 2.88 4.85 23.43
N TYR A 496 4.14 4.75 23.00
CA TYR A 496 4.51 3.88 21.90
C TYR A 496 4.40 2.41 22.36
N PRO A 497 3.87 1.48 21.54
CA PRO A 497 3.64 0.11 21.96
C PRO A 497 4.90 -0.62 22.40
N GLU A 498 4.82 -1.38 23.49
CA GLU A 498 6.00 -1.99 24.11
C GLU A 498 6.57 -3.15 23.28
N ASP A 499 5.70 -3.95 22.66
CA ASP A 499 6.06 -5.02 21.71
C ASP A 499 6.89 -4.46 20.55
N LEU A 500 6.41 -3.39 19.90
CA LEU A 500 7.12 -2.68 18.83
C LEU A 500 8.34 -1.89 19.34
N ALA A 501 8.41 -1.60 20.65
CA ALA A 501 9.59 -1.01 21.28
C ALA A 501 10.68 -2.05 21.59
N ARG A 502 10.31 -3.34 21.67
CA ARG A 502 11.22 -4.48 21.81
C ARG A 502 11.68 -4.99 20.43
N ASP A 503 10.84 -4.85 19.42
CA ASP A 503 11.24 -4.95 18.01
C ASP A 503 12.21 -3.82 17.65
N GLN A 504 13.50 -4.14 17.58
CA GLN A 504 14.55 -3.13 17.39
C GLN A 504 14.47 -2.41 16.04
N PHE A 505 13.97 -3.09 14.99
CA PHE A 505 13.82 -2.48 13.68
C PHE A 505 12.63 -1.53 13.65
N ALA A 506 11.47 -1.96 14.16
CA ALA A 506 10.28 -1.10 14.27
C ALA A 506 10.59 0.15 15.10
N LEU A 507 11.26 0.00 16.26
CA LEU A 507 11.65 1.14 17.09
C LEU A 507 12.62 2.10 16.37
N LEU A 508 13.57 1.58 15.59
CA LEU A 508 14.49 2.40 14.81
C LEU A 508 13.73 3.19 13.73
N CYS A 509 12.87 2.51 12.95
CA CYS A 509 12.02 3.15 11.95
C CYS A 509 11.16 4.25 12.57
N PHE A 510 10.50 3.97 13.69
CA PHE A 510 9.68 4.95 14.39
C PHE A 510 10.50 6.16 14.85
N ARG A 511 11.70 5.94 15.43
CA ARG A 511 12.58 7.03 15.86
C ARG A 511 13.02 7.92 14.72
N LEU A 512 13.43 7.32 13.59
CA LEU A 512 13.86 8.06 12.40
C LEU A 512 12.69 8.83 11.77
N TYR A 513 11.52 8.20 11.66
CA TYR A 513 10.31 8.86 11.20
C TYR A 513 9.91 10.02 12.12
N TYR A 514 9.91 9.82 13.43
CA TYR A 514 9.56 10.86 14.41
C TYR A 514 10.56 12.01 14.39
N LEU A 515 11.86 11.72 14.22
CA LEU A 515 12.89 12.76 14.05
C LEU A 515 12.64 13.57 12.78
N LEU A 516 12.39 12.91 11.65
CA LEU A 516 12.20 13.57 10.36
C LEU A 516 10.90 14.39 10.31
N VAL A 517 9.79 13.80 10.76
CA VAL A 517 8.44 14.34 10.58
C VAL A 517 8.01 15.26 11.73
N TYR A 518 8.49 15.02 12.96
CA TYR A 518 8.16 15.86 14.14
C TYR A 518 9.33 16.72 14.62
N GLY A 519 10.54 16.53 14.09
CA GLY A 519 11.73 17.26 14.55
C GLY A 519 12.18 16.85 15.95
N LYS A 520 11.76 15.67 16.43
CA LYS A 520 11.97 15.20 17.80
C LYS A 520 12.56 13.79 17.81
N TRP A 521 13.57 13.56 18.64
CA TRP A 521 14.05 12.20 18.89
C TRP A 521 13.14 11.50 19.90
N TYR A 522 12.58 10.34 19.55
CA TYR A 522 11.79 9.55 20.48
C TYR A 522 12.69 8.81 21.49
N SER A 523 12.59 9.23 22.75
CA SER A 523 13.21 8.59 23.91
C SER A 523 12.14 7.86 24.72
N LYS A 524 12.42 6.61 25.12
CA LYS A 524 11.50 5.83 25.96
C LYS A 524 11.29 6.57 27.30
N PRO A 525 10.07 6.57 27.87
CA PRO A 525 9.83 7.12 29.19
C PRO A 525 10.70 6.46 30.26
N LYS A 526 11.13 7.23 31.27
CA LYS A 526 11.85 6.67 32.44
C LYS A 526 10.93 5.67 33.15
N GLY A 527 11.41 4.43 33.32
CA GLY A 527 10.65 3.35 33.97
C GLY A 527 9.76 2.52 33.05
N ALA A 528 9.77 2.76 31.73
CA ALA A 528 9.10 1.86 30.77
C ALA A 528 9.71 0.45 30.85
N GLU A 529 8.86 -0.58 30.90
CA GLU A 529 9.30 -1.95 31.05
C GLU A 529 9.99 -2.43 29.77
N THR A 530 11.29 -2.71 29.87
CA THR A 530 12.10 -3.13 28.71
C THR A 530 12.24 -4.65 28.60
N LYS A 531 11.72 -5.38 29.59
CA LYS A 531 11.78 -6.85 29.65
C LYS A 531 10.44 -7.43 29.25
N GLY A 532 10.45 -8.46 28.43
CA GLY A 532 9.26 -9.13 27.93
C GLY A 532 9.61 -9.90 26.66
N GLU A 533 9.02 -11.08 26.49
CA GLU A 533 9.34 -11.97 25.37
C GLU A 533 8.68 -11.53 24.06
N GLU A 534 7.51 -10.88 24.14
CA GLU A 534 6.74 -10.45 22.98
C GLU A 534 7.39 -9.24 22.29
N GLY A 535 7.65 -9.35 20.98
CA GLY A 535 8.32 -8.33 20.18
C GLY A 535 9.83 -8.49 20.03
N GLU A 536 10.51 -9.10 21.01
CA GLU A 536 11.98 -9.15 21.05
C GLU A 536 12.60 -9.93 19.88
N LYS A 537 11.92 -10.98 19.41
CA LYS A 537 12.38 -11.88 18.33
C LYS A 537 11.66 -11.67 17.00
N TRP A 538 10.87 -10.60 16.88
CA TRP A 538 10.12 -10.34 15.64
C TRP A 538 11.00 -9.78 14.53
N ALA A 539 12.03 -8.99 14.85
CA ALA A 539 13.02 -8.54 13.88
C ALA A 539 14.22 -9.50 13.82
N THR A 540 14.61 -9.90 12.61
CA THR A 540 15.88 -10.65 12.41
C THR A 540 17.13 -9.79 12.65
N GLY A 541 16.99 -8.46 12.61
CA GLY A 541 18.09 -7.50 12.83
C GLY A 541 17.66 -6.07 12.46
N VAL A 542 18.58 -5.09 12.56
CA VAL A 542 18.32 -3.69 12.16
C VAL A 542 18.67 -3.38 10.70
N TYR A 543 19.43 -4.27 10.05
CA TYR A 543 19.81 -4.16 8.65
C TYR A 543 19.42 -5.45 7.93
N GLY A 544 18.65 -5.33 6.84
CA GLY A 544 18.04 -6.49 6.18
C GLY A 544 16.96 -7.16 7.03
N SER A 545 16.28 -6.39 7.88
CA SER A 545 15.29 -6.94 8.81
C SER A 545 14.14 -7.63 8.07
N VAL A 546 13.72 -8.76 8.62
CA VAL A 546 12.55 -9.50 8.19
C VAL A 546 11.66 -9.66 9.41
N TYR A 547 10.39 -9.29 9.30
CA TYR A 547 9.41 -9.55 10.34
C TYR A 547 9.11 -11.05 10.46
N ASN A 548 9.17 -11.55 11.69
CA ASN A 548 8.92 -12.93 12.08
C ASN A 548 7.93 -13.01 13.26
N GLY A 549 7.09 -11.97 13.43
CA GLY A 549 6.06 -11.93 14.45
C GLY A 549 4.76 -12.62 14.03
N PRO A 550 3.72 -12.59 14.88
CA PRO A 550 2.47 -13.31 14.66
C PRO A 550 1.64 -12.81 13.47
N GLY A 551 1.92 -11.61 12.96
CA GLY A 551 1.21 -10.99 11.86
C GLY A 551 1.52 -11.53 10.46
N VAL A 552 2.36 -12.55 10.36
CA VAL A 552 2.75 -13.18 9.09
C VAL A 552 2.67 -14.70 9.17
N ALA A 553 2.06 -15.29 8.16
CA ALA A 553 2.00 -16.72 7.96
C ALA A 553 3.39 -17.29 7.64
N LYS A 554 3.63 -18.55 8.03
CA LYS A 554 4.87 -19.26 7.71
C LYS A 554 4.86 -19.94 6.34
N GLU A 555 3.67 -20.22 5.81
CA GLU A 555 3.47 -20.97 4.58
C GLU A 555 2.78 -20.10 3.53
N GLU A 556 3.19 -20.26 2.27
CA GLU A 556 2.52 -19.63 1.12
C GLU A 556 1.08 -20.14 0.99
N ARG A 557 0.16 -19.24 0.62
CA ARG A 557 -1.27 -19.54 0.40
C ARG A 557 -1.96 -20.22 1.60
N GLN A 558 -1.57 -19.85 2.83
CA GLN A 558 -2.25 -20.33 4.05
C GLN A 558 -3.73 -19.94 4.07
N MET A 559 -4.10 -18.76 3.54
CA MET A 559 -5.50 -18.30 3.43
C MET A 559 -6.36 -19.30 2.64
N TRP A 560 -5.90 -19.73 1.46
CA TRP A 560 -6.58 -20.75 0.67
C TRP A 560 -6.66 -22.10 1.42
N ARG A 561 -5.56 -22.55 2.04
CA ARG A 561 -5.51 -23.81 2.80
C ARG A 561 -6.46 -23.83 4.00
N MET A 562 -6.68 -22.70 4.65
CA MET A 562 -7.68 -22.57 5.72
C MET A 562 -9.10 -22.71 5.15
N GLY A 563 -9.42 -21.99 4.08
CA GLY A 563 -10.73 -22.08 3.44
C GLY A 563 -11.10 -23.47 2.94
N GLU A 564 -10.12 -24.30 2.54
CA GLU A 564 -10.36 -25.71 2.18
C GLU A 564 -10.59 -26.61 3.40
N ARG A 565 -9.93 -26.35 4.54
CA ARG A 565 -10.13 -27.12 5.77
C ARG A 565 -11.51 -26.92 6.38
N ASP A 566 -12.03 -25.70 6.32
CA ASP A 566 -13.37 -25.38 6.82
C ASP A 566 -14.47 -26.08 5.99
N LYS A 567 -14.25 -26.28 4.68
CA LYS A 567 -15.10 -27.14 3.84
C LYS A 567 -15.05 -28.61 4.27
N GLY A 568 -13.88 -29.13 4.61
CA GLY A 568 -13.70 -30.52 5.04
C GLY A 568 -14.37 -30.85 6.38
N GLN A 569 -14.42 -29.89 7.31
CA GLN A 569 -15.13 -30.06 8.58
C GLN A 569 -16.65 -29.98 8.43
N ASN A 570 -17.16 -29.06 7.60
CA ASN A 570 -18.60 -28.97 7.31
C ASN A 570 -19.10 -30.10 6.38
N GLY A 571 -18.24 -30.65 5.52
CA GLY A 571 -18.56 -31.81 4.67
C GLY A 571 -18.73 -33.13 5.44
N ASN A 572 -18.06 -33.27 6.59
CA ASN A 572 -18.19 -34.45 7.46
C ASN A 572 -19.39 -34.39 8.43
N ALA A 573 -20.05 -33.24 8.56
CA ALA A 573 -21.27 -33.09 9.36
C ALA A 573 -22.55 -33.56 8.62
N ASN A 574 -22.49 -33.77 7.29
CA ASN A 574 -23.61 -34.26 6.48
C ASN A 574 -23.51 -35.75 6.10
N GLY A 575 -22.59 -36.50 6.72
CA GLY A 575 -22.31 -37.90 6.40
C GLY A 575 -22.53 -38.87 7.57
N LYS A 576 -23.57 -38.71 8.39
CA LYS A 576 -24.03 -39.73 9.36
C LYS A 576 -25.41 -39.38 9.95
N VAL A 577 -26.45 -39.47 9.14
CA VAL A 577 -27.81 -39.74 9.64
C VAL A 577 -28.27 -41.04 8.98
N ASN A 578 -27.77 -42.16 9.50
CA ASN A 578 -28.45 -43.44 9.30
C ASN A 578 -29.47 -43.58 10.42
N GLY A 579 -30.74 -43.65 9.99
CA GLY A 579 -31.88 -43.78 10.88
C GLY A 579 -31.83 -45.04 11.71
N ASN A 580 -32.22 -44.88 12.96
CA ASN A 580 -33.04 -45.85 13.67
C ASN A 580 -33.93 -45.05 14.60
N GLY A 581 -35.21 -45.02 14.27
CA GLY A 581 -36.23 -44.40 15.10
C GLY A 581 -36.45 -45.23 16.36
N VAL A 582 -36.62 -44.55 17.50
CA VAL A 582 -37.41 -45.07 18.60
C VAL A 582 -38.24 -43.94 19.22
N VAL A 583 -39.52 -44.26 19.25
CA VAL A 583 -40.71 -43.73 19.92
C VAL A 583 -40.50 -43.05 21.29
N HIS A 584 -41.37 -42.07 21.52
CA HIS A 584 -41.78 -41.36 22.75
C HIS A 584 -41.51 -41.97 24.16
N GLY A 585 -41.31 -41.03 25.10
CA GLY A 585 -41.46 -41.17 26.57
C GLY A 585 -40.23 -40.54 27.24
N GLY A 586 -40.26 -39.44 27.98
CA GLY A 586 -41.17 -39.07 29.06
C GLY A 586 -40.38 -39.09 30.38
N VAL A 587 -40.47 -37.98 31.14
CA VAL A 587 -40.16 -37.81 32.57
C VAL A 587 -38.74 -37.30 32.96
N SER A 588 -38.80 -36.32 33.87
CA SER A 588 -37.82 -35.58 34.66
C SER A 588 -36.67 -36.37 35.28
N TRP A 589 -35.49 -35.74 35.39
CA TRP A 589 -35.03 -34.96 36.56
C TRP A 589 -33.99 -33.94 36.12
#